data_AF-A0A7W6GJ05-F1
#
_entry.id   AF-A0A7W6GJ05-F1
#
_cell.length_a   1.000
_cell.length_b   1.000
_cell.length_c   1.000
_cell.angle_alpha   90.00
_cell.angle_beta   90.00
_cell.angle_gamma   90.00
#
_symmetry.space_group_name_H-M   'P 1'
#
loop_
_entity.id
_entity.type
_entity.pdbx_description
1 polymer ?
#
loop_
_entity_poly.entity_id
_entity_poly.type
_entity_poly.pdbx_seq_one_letter_code
_entity_poly.pdbx_strand_id
1 'polypeptide(L)'
;MTRLSVLFAAALAATVVAAPGSATSVALEIDSRTISHFGVGSTARAFGKLEFVGGILYSSPNALVGAMSSIRFRPDHKHFVAVLDTGHWMTGAIERDGEGALSGLANVKISSMLNASGENENIKYLMDAEGLALSPGAAIVAYEQNHRVDVYPDPGFTTSGPKGSYAIPYPRREIRINRGFETIAVAPKDGPLAGAPVIVAERSLDAQGNMMAAILDGPLKGTFSVVRNDPYDATDGGFLPNGDLLLLERRFRLSDGVGMRIRRIKAEDIRPGAVVDGEVLMDADMSHQIDNMEGLDILQLPDGDIRIIIVSDDNHSILQRNLMLEFRLTGGL
;
A
#
# COMPACT_ATOMS: atom_id res chain seq x y z
N MET A 1 0.37 81.66 13.01
CA MET A 1 0.87 80.64 13.95
C MET A 1 -0.17 79.54 14.06
N THR A 2 0.03 78.40 13.38
CA THR A 2 -0.52 77.09 13.77
C THR A 2 0.09 76.04 12.83
N ARG A 3 1.01 75.22 13.37
CA ARG A 3 1.67 74.12 12.66
C ARG A 3 0.76 72.88 12.76
N LEU A 4 0.50 72.24 11.62
CA LEU A 4 -0.18 70.94 11.55
C LEU A 4 0.87 69.84 11.71
N SER A 5 0.80 69.09 12.80
CA SER A 5 1.68 67.94 13.05
C SER A 5 1.07 66.68 12.43
N VAL A 6 1.73 66.10 11.43
CA VAL A 6 1.39 64.79 10.86
C VAL A 6 2.24 63.74 11.56
N LEU A 7 1.61 62.88 12.36
CA LEU A 7 2.21 61.68 12.95
C LEU A 7 2.23 60.57 11.89
N PHE A 8 3.43 60.16 11.47
CA PHE A 8 3.65 58.94 10.72
C PHE A 8 3.60 57.74 11.69
N ALA A 9 2.55 56.93 11.61
CA ALA A 9 2.51 55.63 12.27
C ALA A 9 3.19 54.60 11.34
N ALA A 10 4.39 54.16 11.70
CA ALA A 10 5.04 53.04 11.04
C ALA A 10 4.35 51.74 11.48
N ALA A 11 3.55 51.15 10.59
CA ALA A 11 3.00 49.81 10.79
C ALA A 11 4.12 48.78 10.58
N LEU A 12 4.59 48.18 11.67
CA LEU A 12 5.53 47.07 11.64
C LEU A 12 4.75 45.82 11.19
N ALA A 13 4.86 45.44 9.92
CA ALA A 13 4.33 44.18 9.43
C ALA A 13 5.18 43.04 10.01
N ALA A 14 4.68 42.39 11.07
CA ALA A 14 5.26 41.16 11.56
C ALA A 14 4.93 40.03 10.58
N THR A 15 5.88 39.68 9.72
CA THR A 15 5.86 38.42 8.98
C THR A 15 5.99 37.28 9.99
N VAL A 16 4.87 36.62 10.29
CA VAL A 16 4.88 35.33 10.98
C VAL A 16 5.45 34.31 10.00
N VAL A 17 6.74 33.99 10.15
CA VAL A 17 7.32 32.82 9.49
C VAL A 17 6.78 31.62 10.25
N ALA A 18 5.82 30.90 9.65
CA ALA A 18 5.39 29.60 10.16
C ALA A 18 6.63 28.68 10.15
N ALA A 19 6.99 28.15 11.32
CA ALA A 19 8.02 27.12 11.38
C ALA A 19 7.51 25.90 10.61
N PRO A 20 8.36 25.20 9.83
CA PRO A 20 7.95 23.95 9.19
C PRO A 20 7.42 22.99 10.26
N GLY A 21 6.22 22.45 10.01
CA GLY A 21 5.57 21.52 10.93
C GLY A 21 6.41 20.27 11.08
N SER A 22 6.98 20.05 12.27
CA SER A 22 7.72 18.82 12.55
C SER A 22 6.80 17.60 12.41
N ALA A 23 7.26 16.56 11.69
CA ALA A 23 6.60 15.27 11.70
C ALA A 23 6.48 14.75 13.15
N THR A 24 5.26 14.45 13.59
CA THR A 24 5.04 13.85 14.91
C THR A 24 5.23 12.35 14.77
N SER A 25 6.01 11.74 15.66
CA SER A 25 6.23 10.29 15.70
C SER A 25 5.86 9.75 17.06
N VAL A 26 5.09 8.66 17.09
CA VAL A 26 4.62 8.02 18.33
C VAL A 26 5.01 6.54 18.31
N ALA A 27 5.66 6.08 19.38
CA ALA A 27 5.92 4.65 19.60
C ALA A 27 4.69 3.99 20.21
N LEU A 28 4.34 2.79 19.74
CA LEU A 28 3.05 2.16 20.01
C LEU A 28 3.21 0.79 20.66
N GLU A 29 2.35 0.53 21.63
CA GLU A 29 2.12 -0.80 22.18
C GLU A 29 1.14 -1.55 21.26
N ILE A 30 1.52 -2.76 20.86
CA ILE A 30 0.72 -3.62 20.00
C ILE A 30 0.48 -4.94 20.71
N ASP A 31 -0.80 -5.25 20.94
CA ASP A 31 -1.23 -6.57 21.35
C ASP A 31 -1.41 -7.45 20.11
N SER A 32 -0.94 -8.69 20.15
CA SER A 32 -1.06 -9.64 19.05
C SER A 32 -1.61 -10.98 19.53
N ARG A 33 -2.49 -11.57 18.73
CA ARG A 33 -3.00 -12.93 18.90
C ARG A 33 -2.72 -13.73 17.64
N THR A 34 -2.09 -14.89 17.80
CA THR A 34 -1.77 -15.77 16.66
C THR A 34 -3.01 -16.40 16.04
N ILE A 35 -2.93 -16.61 14.73
CA ILE A 35 -3.88 -17.31 13.88
C ILE A 35 -3.13 -18.53 13.34
N SER A 36 -3.41 -19.70 13.90
CA SER A 36 -2.76 -20.97 13.52
C SER A 36 -3.43 -21.68 12.34
N HIS A 37 -4.66 -21.29 12.00
CA HIS A 37 -5.45 -21.88 10.93
C HIS A 37 -6.15 -20.80 10.11
N PHE A 38 -6.01 -20.87 8.79
CA PHE A 38 -6.67 -19.93 7.88
C PHE A 38 -8.14 -20.27 7.64
N GLY A 39 -8.48 -21.56 7.47
CA GLY A 39 -9.88 -21.98 7.34
C GLY A 39 -10.59 -22.03 8.69
N VAL A 40 -11.78 -21.44 8.78
CA VAL A 40 -12.61 -21.47 10.00
C VAL A 40 -13.08 -22.91 10.26
N GLY A 41 -12.61 -23.49 11.37
CA GLY A 41 -12.92 -24.88 11.71
C GLY A 41 -12.18 -25.93 10.86
N SER A 42 -11.15 -25.53 10.12
CA SER A 42 -10.34 -26.41 9.28
C SER A 42 -8.87 -26.37 9.71
N THR A 43 -8.20 -27.52 9.62
CA THR A 43 -6.74 -27.63 9.83
C THR A 43 -5.96 -27.67 8.52
N ALA A 44 -6.63 -27.52 7.37
CA ALA A 44 -5.98 -27.46 6.07
C ALA A 44 -4.99 -26.29 6.01
N ARG A 45 -3.84 -26.53 5.37
CA ARG A 45 -2.83 -25.50 5.13
C ARG A 45 -2.75 -25.06 3.67
N ALA A 46 -3.15 -25.89 2.72
CA ALA A 46 -3.11 -25.56 1.29
C ALA A 46 -4.42 -24.90 0.83
N PHE A 47 -4.29 -23.77 0.12
CA PHE A 47 -5.37 -22.96 -0.43
C PHE A 47 -4.97 -22.53 -1.85
N GLY A 48 -5.34 -23.36 -2.83
CA GLY A 48 -4.86 -23.21 -4.22
C GLY A 48 -3.36 -23.45 -4.31
N LYS A 49 -2.63 -22.48 -4.85
CA LYS A 49 -1.16 -22.47 -4.94
C LYS A 49 -0.50 -21.82 -3.72
N LEU A 50 -1.24 -21.49 -2.66
CA LEU A 50 -0.69 -20.92 -1.44
C LEU A 50 -0.80 -21.90 -0.27
N GLU A 51 0.22 -21.94 0.58
CA GLU A 51 0.19 -22.68 1.84
C GLU A 51 0.25 -21.70 3.01
N PHE A 52 -0.75 -21.73 3.88
CA PHE A 52 -0.80 -20.88 5.06
C PHE A 52 0.28 -21.27 6.06
N VAL A 53 1.08 -20.29 6.46
CA VAL A 53 2.15 -20.49 7.44
C VAL A 53 1.73 -20.04 8.82
N GLY A 54 1.02 -18.91 8.90
CA GLY A 54 0.52 -18.35 10.14
C GLY A 54 0.02 -16.93 9.93
N GLY A 55 -0.55 -16.35 10.97
CA GLY A 55 -0.96 -14.96 10.95
C GLY A 55 -1.12 -14.41 12.35
N ILE A 56 -1.36 -13.12 12.44
CA ILE A 56 -1.69 -12.43 13.68
C ILE A 56 -2.91 -11.54 13.46
N LEU A 57 -3.78 -11.51 14.46
CA LEU A 57 -4.71 -10.43 14.73
C LEU A 57 -3.99 -9.47 15.68
N TYR A 58 -3.91 -8.18 15.35
CA TYR A 58 -3.26 -7.20 16.23
C TYR A 58 -4.19 -6.03 16.57
N SER A 59 -3.88 -5.35 17.67
CA SER A 59 -4.62 -4.17 18.12
C SER A 59 -3.74 -3.24 18.93
N SER A 60 -4.15 -1.97 19.05
CA SER A 60 -3.52 -1.00 19.95
C SER A 60 -4.58 -0.18 20.67
N PRO A 61 -4.36 0.27 21.91
CA PRO A 61 -5.19 1.30 22.52
C PRO A 61 -5.04 2.67 21.84
N ASN A 62 -3.99 2.86 21.03
CA ASN A 62 -3.79 4.09 20.28
C ASN A 62 -4.61 4.07 18.97
N ALA A 63 -5.51 5.04 18.83
CA ALA A 63 -6.42 5.15 17.69
C ALA A 63 -5.74 5.47 16.34
N LEU A 64 -4.43 5.75 16.32
CA LEU A 64 -3.68 5.87 15.06
C LEU A 64 -3.40 4.50 14.40
N VAL A 65 -3.48 3.39 15.15
CA VAL A 65 -3.30 2.05 14.59
C VAL A 65 -4.60 1.59 13.94
N GLY A 66 -4.56 1.36 12.63
CA GLY A 66 -5.70 1.02 11.77
C GLY A 66 -5.47 1.61 10.38
N ALA A 67 -6.47 1.57 9.50
CA ALA A 67 -6.41 2.25 8.19
C ALA A 67 -5.25 1.82 7.26
N MET A 68 -4.74 0.59 7.35
CA MET A 68 -3.55 0.20 6.59
C MET A 68 -3.89 -0.11 5.13
N SER A 69 -3.46 0.75 4.20
CA SER A 69 -3.71 0.54 2.76
C SER A 69 -2.63 -0.32 2.09
N SER A 70 -1.35 -0.15 2.45
CA SER A 70 -0.26 -0.91 1.81
C SER A 70 0.96 -1.10 2.72
N ILE A 71 1.72 -2.17 2.50
CA ILE A 71 2.90 -2.58 3.31
C ILE A 71 4.04 -3.08 2.43
N ARG A 72 5.29 -2.73 2.76
CA ARG A 72 6.52 -3.23 2.12
C ARG A 72 7.59 -3.55 3.15
N PHE A 73 8.21 -4.71 3.02
CA PHE A 73 9.28 -5.20 3.87
C PHE A 73 10.65 -4.69 3.40
N ARG A 74 11.54 -4.56 4.37
CA ARG A 74 12.96 -4.29 4.15
C ARG A 74 13.67 -5.57 3.70
N PRO A 75 14.86 -5.45 3.07
CA PRO A 75 15.65 -6.61 2.64
C PRO A 75 16.06 -7.59 3.76
N ASP A 76 15.90 -7.22 5.02
CA ASP A 76 16.12 -8.11 6.16
C ASP A 76 14.93 -9.03 6.49
N HIS A 77 13.83 -8.92 5.74
CA HIS A 77 12.59 -9.70 5.87
C HIS A 77 11.94 -9.61 7.26
N LYS A 78 12.30 -8.58 8.03
CA LYS A 78 11.82 -8.39 9.40
C LYS A 78 11.17 -7.02 9.56
N HIS A 79 11.82 -5.96 9.09
CA HIS A 79 11.28 -4.61 9.22
C HIS A 79 10.35 -4.29 8.07
N PHE A 80 9.32 -3.50 8.34
CA PHE A 80 8.38 -3.06 7.32
C PHE A 80 8.14 -1.54 7.37
N VAL A 81 7.66 -1.04 6.25
CA VAL A 81 7.07 0.29 6.06
C VAL A 81 5.67 0.06 5.53
N ALA A 82 4.69 0.78 6.06
CA ALA A 82 3.33 0.79 5.59
C ALA A 82 2.84 2.24 5.47
N VAL A 83 1.82 2.43 4.66
CA VAL A 83 1.06 3.68 4.57
C VAL A 83 -0.35 3.45 5.08
N LEU A 84 -0.90 4.46 5.74
CA LEU A 84 -2.27 4.48 6.21
C LEU A 84 -3.08 5.50 5.41
N ASP A 85 -4.36 5.21 5.15
CA ASP A 85 -5.32 6.09 4.46
C ASP A 85 -5.46 7.48 5.13
N THR A 86 -5.02 7.57 6.39
CA THR A 86 -5.06 8.77 7.22
C THR A 86 -3.89 9.73 6.95
N GLY A 87 -3.00 9.44 6.00
CA GLY A 87 -1.82 10.26 5.71
C GLY A 87 -0.68 10.03 6.67
N HIS A 88 -0.47 8.79 7.09
CA HIS A 88 0.59 8.41 8.01
C HIS A 88 1.48 7.30 7.46
N TRP A 89 2.76 7.37 7.82
CA TRP A 89 3.68 6.25 7.76
C TRP A 89 3.50 5.38 8.99
N MET A 90 3.52 4.06 8.82
CA MET A 90 3.70 3.10 9.90
C MET A 90 4.98 2.30 9.64
N THR A 91 5.86 2.21 10.62
CA THR A 91 7.07 1.37 10.55
C THR A 91 7.10 0.43 11.73
N GLY A 92 7.68 -0.75 11.56
CA GLY A 92 7.83 -1.71 12.64
C GLY A 92 8.66 -2.92 12.24
N ALA A 93 8.61 -3.95 13.07
CA ALA A 93 9.20 -5.25 12.80
C ALA A 93 8.19 -6.36 13.09
N ILE A 94 8.19 -7.41 12.29
CA ILE A 94 7.51 -8.65 12.65
C ILE A 94 8.31 -9.43 13.68
N GLU A 95 7.61 -10.16 14.52
CA GLU A 95 8.15 -11.20 15.38
C GLU A 95 7.66 -12.57 14.89
N ARG A 96 8.51 -13.58 15.10
CA ARG A 96 8.22 -14.97 14.74
C ARG A 96 8.39 -15.87 15.95
N ASP A 97 7.59 -16.93 16.03
CA ASP A 97 7.74 -17.97 17.04
C ASP A 97 8.90 -18.95 16.70
N GLY A 98 9.08 -19.96 17.55
CA GLY A 98 10.12 -20.98 17.37
C GLY A 98 9.94 -21.86 16.13
N GLU A 99 8.76 -21.84 15.50
CA GLU A 99 8.44 -22.56 14.27
C GLU A 99 8.55 -21.65 13.03
N GLY A 100 8.88 -20.37 13.23
CA GLY A 100 9.03 -19.37 12.16
C GLY A 100 7.71 -18.77 11.68
N ALA A 101 6.58 -19.01 12.36
CA ALA A 101 5.29 -18.37 12.05
C ALA A 101 5.18 -17.00 12.73
N LEU A 102 4.37 -16.10 12.17
CA LEU A 102 4.12 -14.77 12.76
C LEU A 102 3.59 -14.89 14.20
N SER A 103 4.20 -14.17 15.13
CA SER A 103 3.83 -14.17 16.56
C SER A 103 3.45 -12.80 17.11
N GLY A 104 3.91 -11.70 16.48
CA GLY A 104 3.57 -10.35 16.90
C GLY A 104 4.26 -9.26 16.08
N LEU A 105 4.08 -8.02 16.54
CA LEU A 105 4.73 -6.83 15.98
C LEU A 105 5.53 -6.11 17.07
N ALA A 106 6.72 -5.62 16.72
CA ALA A 106 7.60 -4.91 17.63
C ALA A 106 8.05 -3.57 17.05
N ASN A 107 8.41 -2.64 17.93
CA ASN A 107 8.95 -1.32 17.58
C ASN A 107 8.07 -0.53 16.61
N VAL A 108 6.75 -0.69 16.73
CA VAL A 108 5.80 -0.01 15.86
C VAL A 108 5.83 1.49 16.15
N LYS A 109 5.96 2.28 15.10
CA LYS A 109 5.92 3.73 15.12
C LYS A 109 5.01 4.23 14.03
N ILE A 110 4.21 5.24 14.35
CA ILE A 110 3.41 5.99 13.38
C ILE A 110 3.95 7.41 13.31
N SER A 111 4.13 7.90 12.08
CA SER A 111 4.60 9.25 11.80
C SER A 111 3.75 9.92 10.72
N SER A 112 3.34 11.18 10.91
CA SER A 112 2.60 11.91 9.88
C SER A 112 3.45 12.09 8.61
N MET A 113 2.80 11.98 7.46
CA MET A 113 3.45 12.27 6.18
C MET A 113 3.57 13.78 5.96
N LEU A 114 4.63 14.20 5.27
CA LEU A 114 4.84 15.60 4.92
C LEU A 114 4.48 15.84 3.45
N ASN A 115 3.80 16.94 3.15
CA ASN A 115 3.50 17.35 1.78
C ASN A 115 4.76 17.91 1.07
N ALA A 116 4.62 18.35 -0.19
CA ALA A 116 5.71 18.93 -0.98
C ALA A 116 6.30 20.22 -0.37
N SER A 117 5.55 20.92 0.47
CA SER A 117 6.01 22.09 1.24
C SER A 117 6.76 21.71 2.52
N GLY A 118 6.85 20.41 2.85
CA GLY A 118 7.43 19.92 4.10
C GLY A 118 6.53 20.13 5.32
N GLU A 119 5.24 20.40 5.10
CA GLU A 119 4.27 20.64 6.15
C GLU A 119 3.53 19.34 6.47
N ASN A 120 3.17 19.17 7.75
CA ASN A 120 2.23 18.13 8.15
C ASN A 120 0.85 18.51 7.61
N GLU A 121 0.43 17.84 6.54
CA GLU A 121 -0.85 18.08 5.89
C GLU A 121 -1.93 17.29 6.63
N ASN A 122 -2.52 17.90 7.65
CA ASN A 122 -3.60 17.31 8.46
C ASN A 122 -4.93 17.16 7.71
N ILE A 123 -4.98 17.52 6.43
CA ILE A 123 -6.17 17.43 5.61
C ILE A 123 -6.21 16.02 5.00
N LYS A 124 -6.98 15.11 5.63
CA LYS A 124 -7.06 13.68 5.25
C LYS A 124 -7.13 13.46 3.73
N TYR A 125 -8.05 14.14 3.05
CA TYR A 125 -8.26 13.94 1.61
C TYR A 125 -7.05 14.35 0.73
N LEU A 126 -6.07 15.11 1.23
CA LEU A 126 -4.86 15.43 0.46
C LEU A 126 -3.76 14.37 0.63
N MET A 127 -3.85 13.55 1.67
CA MET A 127 -2.86 12.54 2.06
C MET A 127 -3.46 11.12 2.12
N ASP A 128 -4.55 10.89 1.38
CA ASP A 128 -5.24 9.61 1.19
C ASP A 128 -4.30 8.63 0.47
N ALA A 129 -3.45 7.94 1.22
CA ALA A 129 -2.33 7.15 0.70
C ALA A 129 -2.75 5.70 0.56
N GLU A 130 -2.87 5.22 -0.68
CA GLU A 130 -3.43 3.89 -0.95
C GLU A 130 -2.37 2.84 -1.28
N GLY A 131 -1.33 3.25 -2.01
CA GLY A 131 -0.29 2.32 -2.47
C GLY A 131 1.10 2.73 -2.01
N LEU A 132 1.94 1.75 -1.66
CA LEU A 132 3.35 1.96 -1.33
C LEU A 132 4.25 1.05 -2.16
N ALA A 133 5.36 1.56 -2.70
CA ALA A 133 6.43 0.74 -3.22
C ALA A 133 7.79 1.22 -2.70
N LEU A 134 8.72 0.29 -2.50
CA LEU A 134 10.11 0.62 -2.16
C LEU A 134 11.01 0.37 -3.36
N SER A 135 11.96 1.28 -3.57
CA SER A 135 13.04 1.12 -4.54
C SER A 135 14.33 1.70 -3.95
N PRO A 136 15.52 1.41 -4.50
CA PRO A 136 16.76 1.94 -3.96
C PRO A 136 16.74 3.48 -3.84
N GLY A 137 16.76 3.98 -2.61
CA GLY A 137 16.77 5.42 -2.35
C GLY A 137 15.40 6.11 -2.33
N ALA A 138 14.30 5.37 -2.49
CA ALA A 138 12.96 5.96 -2.52
C ALA A 138 11.84 5.09 -1.97
N ALA A 139 10.92 5.73 -1.25
CA ALA A 139 9.57 5.24 -0.98
C ALA A 139 8.61 5.96 -1.94
N ILE A 140 7.84 5.20 -2.71
CA ILE A 140 6.94 5.72 -3.75
C ILE A 140 5.52 5.48 -3.28
N VAL A 141 4.71 6.54 -3.22
CA VAL A 141 3.35 6.47 -2.68
C VAL A 141 2.34 6.91 -3.72
N ALA A 142 1.32 6.10 -3.94
CA ALA A 142 0.14 6.46 -4.73
C ALA A 142 -0.92 7.06 -3.81
N TYR A 143 -1.49 8.20 -4.21
CA TYR A 143 -2.54 8.88 -3.46
C TYR A 143 -3.86 8.92 -4.23
N GLU A 144 -4.94 8.87 -3.46
CA GLU A 144 -6.29 9.12 -3.90
C GLU A 144 -6.70 10.60 -3.71
N GLN A 145 -7.88 10.99 -4.24
CA GLN A 145 -8.46 12.34 -4.34
C GLN A 145 -7.64 13.32 -5.18
N ASN A 146 -6.42 13.62 -4.73
CA ASN A 146 -5.41 14.31 -5.50
C ASN A 146 -4.48 13.28 -6.13
N HIS A 147 -5.00 12.59 -7.15
CA HIS A 147 -4.32 11.51 -7.87
C HIS A 147 -2.92 11.91 -8.30
N ARG A 148 -1.94 11.30 -7.64
CA ARG A 148 -0.51 11.49 -7.87
C ARG A 148 0.25 10.28 -7.35
N VAL A 149 1.48 10.15 -7.82
CA VAL A 149 2.43 9.16 -7.33
C VAL A 149 3.67 9.91 -6.91
N ASP A 150 3.83 10.13 -5.61
CA ASP A 150 4.94 10.90 -5.06
C ASP A 150 6.11 10.00 -4.69
N VAL A 151 7.31 10.58 -4.75
CA VAL A 151 8.57 9.91 -4.48
C VAL A 151 9.21 10.56 -3.26
N TYR A 152 9.25 9.87 -2.14
CA TYR A 152 9.93 10.28 -0.91
C TYR A 152 11.38 9.76 -0.88
N PRO A 153 12.30 10.45 -0.19
CA PRO A 153 13.64 9.91 0.05
C PRO A 153 13.57 8.70 0.99
N ASP A 154 14.33 7.65 0.72
CA ASP A 154 14.45 6.51 1.62
C ASP A 154 15.93 6.11 1.79
N PRO A 155 16.54 6.28 2.97
CA PRO A 155 15.93 6.76 4.22
C PRO A 155 15.55 8.25 4.16
N GLY A 156 14.63 8.68 5.04
CA GLY A 156 14.26 10.09 5.23
C GLY A 156 12.78 10.43 5.02
N PHE A 157 11.97 9.48 4.54
CA PHE A 157 10.55 9.69 4.22
C PHE A 157 9.69 10.14 5.43
N THR A 158 10.11 9.82 6.65
CA THR A 158 9.39 10.23 7.88
C THR A 158 9.67 11.67 8.31
N THR A 159 10.68 12.33 7.74
CA THR A 159 11.10 13.68 8.13
C THR A 159 11.21 14.64 6.96
N SER A 160 10.87 14.19 5.75
CA SER A 160 10.97 14.97 4.52
C SER A 160 9.71 14.81 3.68
N GLY A 161 9.34 15.88 2.97
CA GLY A 161 8.37 15.80 1.88
C GLY A 161 8.91 15.02 0.67
N PRO A 162 8.07 14.82 -0.37
CA PRO A 162 8.49 14.16 -1.59
C PRO A 162 9.54 14.98 -2.35
N LYS A 163 10.50 14.28 -2.96
CA LYS A 163 11.55 14.84 -3.84
C LYS A 163 11.13 14.94 -5.31
N GLY A 164 9.93 14.47 -5.64
CA GLY A 164 9.36 14.49 -6.99
C GLY A 164 8.12 13.61 -7.07
N SER A 165 7.54 13.52 -8.27
CA SER A 165 6.36 12.68 -8.53
C SER A 165 6.44 12.08 -9.93
N TYR A 166 5.85 10.89 -10.11
CA TYR A 166 5.64 10.31 -11.43
C TYR A 166 4.39 10.93 -12.09
N ALA A 167 4.49 11.18 -13.39
CA ALA A 167 3.33 11.58 -14.18
C ALA A 167 2.43 10.35 -14.44
N ILE A 168 1.18 10.43 -13.99
CA ILE A 168 0.15 9.44 -14.32
C ILE A 168 -0.29 9.66 -15.77
N PRO A 169 -0.17 8.66 -16.68
CA PRO A 169 -0.46 8.82 -18.11
C PRO A 169 -1.96 8.75 -18.42
N TYR A 170 -2.80 9.33 -17.56
CA TYR A 170 -4.25 9.43 -17.73
C TYR A 170 -4.73 10.85 -17.47
N PRO A 171 -5.69 11.37 -18.25
CA PRO A 171 -6.37 12.61 -17.92
C PRO A 171 -7.08 12.50 -16.57
N ARG A 172 -6.90 13.48 -15.67
CA ARG A 172 -7.51 13.48 -14.33
C ARG A 172 -9.02 13.19 -14.32
N ARG A 173 -9.75 13.62 -15.35
CA ARG A 173 -11.20 13.40 -15.50
C ARG A 173 -11.60 11.93 -15.72
N GLU A 174 -10.66 11.08 -16.13
CA GLU A 174 -10.90 9.65 -16.40
C GLU A 174 -10.65 8.81 -15.15
N ILE A 175 -9.94 9.37 -14.17
CA ILE A 175 -9.73 8.75 -12.87
C ILE A 175 -10.93 9.12 -11.98
N ARG A 176 -11.64 8.11 -11.51
CA ARG A 176 -12.77 8.29 -10.62
C ARG A 176 -12.27 8.62 -9.22
N ILE A 177 -12.92 9.61 -8.59
CA ILE A 177 -12.71 9.94 -7.18
C ILE A 177 -13.15 8.74 -6.31
N ASN A 178 -12.38 8.41 -5.27
CA ASN A 178 -12.59 7.27 -4.36
C ASN A 178 -12.51 5.88 -5.03
N ARG A 179 -11.88 5.79 -6.21
CA ARG A 179 -11.76 4.62 -7.11
C ARG A 179 -10.50 4.70 -8.00
N GLY A 180 -9.45 5.31 -7.47
CA GLY A 180 -8.21 5.67 -8.17
C GLY A 180 -7.24 4.51 -8.30
N PHE A 181 -5.94 4.80 -8.16
CA PHE A 181 -4.85 3.82 -8.20
C PHE A 181 -4.52 3.35 -6.78
N GLU A 182 -5.01 2.18 -6.41
CA GLU A 182 -4.75 1.53 -5.13
C GLU A 182 -3.41 0.80 -5.15
N THR A 183 -3.10 0.14 -6.26
CA THR A 183 -1.89 -0.65 -6.40
C THR A 183 -0.74 0.17 -6.95
N ILE A 184 0.42 0.09 -6.30
CA ILE A 184 1.72 0.47 -6.87
C ILE A 184 2.81 -0.54 -6.50
N ALA A 185 3.53 -1.04 -7.50
CA ALA A 185 4.63 -1.99 -7.32
C ALA A 185 5.81 -1.63 -8.22
N VAL A 186 7.03 -1.91 -7.77
CA VAL A 186 8.26 -1.71 -8.57
C VAL A 186 8.73 -3.06 -9.09
N ALA A 187 8.85 -3.19 -10.40
CA ALA A 187 9.31 -4.42 -11.03
C ALA A 187 10.79 -4.70 -10.73
N PRO A 188 11.25 -5.97 -10.82
CA PRO A 188 12.68 -6.29 -10.77
C PRO A 188 13.44 -5.58 -11.89
N LYS A 189 14.67 -5.14 -11.58
CA LYS A 189 15.53 -4.43 -12.55
C LYS A 189 15.95 -5.29 -13.73
N ASP A 190 16.15 -6.59 -13.49
CA ASP A 190 16.59 -7.53 -14.52
C ASP A 190 15.42 -8.15 -15.31
N GLY A 191 14.18 -7.74 -15.00
CA GLY A 191 12.96 -8.18 -15.68
C GLY A 191 12.59 -7.33 -16.91
N PRO A 192 11.52 -7.70 -17.63
CA PRO A 192 11.10 -7.00 -18.87
C PRO A 192 10.71 -5.54 -18.65
N LEU A 193 10.27 -5.19 -17.44
CA LEU A 193 9.89 -3.83 -17.06
C LEU A 193 11.07 -3.00 -16.52
N ALA A 194 12.27 -3.57 -16.42
CA ALA A 194 13.53 -2.89 -16.11
C ALA A 194 13.49 -1.95 -14.87
N GLY A 195 12.83 -2.37 -13.78
CA GLY A 195 12.75 -1.55 -12.58
C GLY A 195 11.63 -0.51 -12.57
N ALA A 196 10.72 -0.53 -13.55
CA ALA A 196 9.66 0.46 -13.65
C ALA A 196 8.62 0.31 -12.52
N PRO A 197 8.12 1.43 -11.97
CA PRO A 197 6.90 1.43 -11.18
C PRO A 197 5.68 1.14 -12.05
N VAL A 198 4.79 0.29 -11.58
CA VAL A 198 3.52 -0.07 -12.20
C VAL A 198 2.38 0.27 -11.25
N ILE A 199 1.32 0.87 -11.78
CA ILE A 199 0.09 1.19 -11.05
C ILE A 199 -1.11 0.47 -11.66
N VAL A 200 -2.07 0.07 -10.82
CA VAL A 200 -3.36 -0.54 -11.21
C VAL A 200 -4.49 0.13 -10.44
N ALA A 201 -5.56 0.51 -11.14
CA ALA A 201 -6.71 1.16 -10.54
C ALA A 201 -7.72 0.19 -9.92
N GLU A 202 -8.43 0.63 -8.88
CA GLU A 202 -9.56 -0.12 -8.29
C GLU A 202 -10.69 -0.24 -9.32
N ARG A 203 -11.28 0.90 -9.67
CA ARG A 203 -12.53 1.00 -10.44
C ARG A 203 -12.56 2.20 -11.39
N SER A 204 -11.41 2.80 -11.66
CA SER A 204 -11.22 3.61 -12.86
C SER A 204 -11.04 2.65 -14.03
N LEU A 205 -12.11 2.53 -14.84
CA LEU A 205 -12.22 1.51 -15.87
C LEU A 205 -12.07 2.12 -17.27
N ASP A 206 -11.43 1.37 -18.16
CA ASP A 206 -11.44 1.69 -19.58
C ASP A 206 -12.84 1.51 -20.20
N ALA A 207 -12.98 1.86 -21.48
CA ALA A 207 -14.26 1.76 -22.18
C ALA A 207 -14.79 0.32 -22.33
N GLN A 208 -13.96 -0.69 -22.08
CA GLN A 208 -14.32 -2.11 -22.11
C GLN A 208 -14.61 -2.66 -20.71
N GLY A 209 -14.48 -1.84 -19.66
CA GLY A 209 -14.73 -2.25 -18.28
C GLY A 209 -13.53 -2.91 -17.59
N ASN A 210 -12.34 -2.87 -18.19
CA ASN A 210 -11.11 -3.35 -17.56
C ASN A 210 -10.51 -2.28 -16.64
N MET A 211 -9.75 -2.68 -15.63
CA MET A 211 -9.05 -1.76 -14.74
C MET A 211 -7.95 -1.02 -15.49
N MET A 212 -7.92 0.31 -15.37
CA MET A 212 -6.83 1.14 -15.91
C MET A 212 -5.51 0.81 -15.19
N ALA A 213 -4.43 0.66 -15.94
CA ALA A 213 -3.11 0.44 -15.39
C ALA A 213 -2.03 1.19 -16.19
N ALA A 214 -0.86 1.38 -15.61
CA ALA A 214 0.24 2.05 -16.30
C ALA A 214 1.62 1.62 -15.80
N ILE A 215 2.56 1.60 -16.72
CA ILE A 215 4.00 1.55 -16.48
C ILE A 215 4.48 3.00 -16.47
N LEU A 216 4.97 3.49 -15.33
CA LEU A 216 5.22 4.92 -15.10
C LEU A 216 6.57 5.42 -15.62
N ASP A 217 7.52 4.50 -15.80
CA ASP A 217 8.88 4.83 -16.22
C ASP A 217 9.53 3.68 -17.02
N GLY A 218 10.73 3.90 -17.54
CA GLY A 218 11.51 2.90 -18.25
C GLY A 218 11.09 2.70 -19.71
N PRO A 219 11.70 1.70 -20.40
CA PRO A 219 11.55 1.52 -21.85
C PRO A 219 10.12 1.18 -22.30
N LEU A 220 9.34 0.56 -21.41
CA LEU A 220 7.95 0.17 -21.65
C LEU A 220 6.95 1.14 -21.03
N LYS A 221 7.35 2.37 -20.70
CA LYS A 221 6.44 3.40 -20.20
C LYS A 221 5.20 3.54 -21.09
N GLY A 222 4.02 3.46 -20.48
CA GLY A 222 2.75 3.54 -21.20
C GLY A 222 1.59 2.94 -20.43
N THR A 223 0.38 3.13 -20.95
CA THR A 223 -0.86 2.60 -20.39
C THR A 223 -1.11 1.18 -20.86
N PHE A 224 -1.71 0.35 -19.99
CA PHE A 224 -2.26 -0.95 -20.31
C PHE A 224 -3.53 -1.16 -19.47
N SER A 225 -4.25 -2.26 -19.70
CA SER A 225 -5.44 -2.58 -18.91
C SER A 225 -5.30 -3.94 -18.26
N VAL A 226 -5.87 -4.12 -17.07
CA VAL A 226 -6.00 -5.41 -16.41
C VAL A 226 -7.45 -5.86 -16.48
N VAL A 227 -7.72 -7.07 -16.98
CA VAL A 227 -9.07 -7.63 -17.03
C VAL A 227 -9.67 -7.61 -15.62
N ARG A 228 -10.86 -7.01 -15.52
CA ARG A 228 -11.63 -6.95 -14.28
C ARG A 228 -12.60 -8.13 -14.23
N ASN A 229 -12.53 -8.93 -13.18
CA ASN A 229 -13.48 -10.02 -12.97
C ASN A 229 -14.33 -9.66 -11.76
N ASP A 230 -15.52 -9.11 -12.02
CA ASP A 230 -16.52 -8.86 -10.98
C ASP A 230 -16.73 -10.16 -10.16
N PRO A 231 -16.83 -10.11 -8.83
CA PRO A 231 -17.01 -8.93 -7.96
C PRO A 231 -15.72 -8.31 -7.41
N TYR A 232 -14.54 -8.67 -7.92
CA TYR A 232 -13.25 -8.29 -7.34
C TYR A 232 -12.70 -7.00 -7.95
N ASP A 233 -12.03 -6.20 -7.12
CA ASP A 233 -11.32 -4.99 -7.50
C ASP A 233 -9.91 -4.98 -6.87
N ALA A 234 -8.93 -4.38 -7.55
CA ALA A 234 -7.54 -4.34 -7.10
C ALA A 234 -7.33 -3.46 -5.87
N THR A 235 -6.47 -3.89 -4.96
CA THR A 235 -6.11 -3.15 -3.74
C THR A 235 -4.61 -2.94 -3.63
N ASP A 236 -3.80 -3.98 -3.82
CA ASP A 236 -2.35 -3.86 -3.81
C ASP A 236 -1.70 -4.97 -4.64
N GLY A 237 -0.38 -4.95 -4.76
CA GLY A 237 0.36 -5.96 -5.49
C GLY A 237 1.86 -5.87 -5.29
N GLY A 238 2.55 -6.95 -5.64
CA GLY A 238 4.00 -7.06 -5.53
C GLY A 238 4.56 -7.89 -6.68
N PHE A 239 5.79 -7.62 -7.07
CA PHE A 239 6.45 -8.41 -8.10
C PHE A 239 7.22 -9.58 -7.50
N LEU A 240 7.00 -10.77 -8.06
CA LEU A 240 7.83 -11.95 -7.82
C LEU A 240 9.25 -11.74 -8.38
N PRO A 241 10.25 -12.50 -7.90
CA PRO A 241 11.62 -12.40 -8.41
C PRO A 241 11.76 -12.67 -9.91
N ASN A 242 10.87 -13.49 -10.49
CA ASN A 242 10.84 -13.75 -11.95
C ASN A 242 10.20 -12.60 -12.76
N GLY A 243 9.71 -11.55 -12.10
CA GLY A 243 9.08 -10.39 -12.73
C GLY A 243 7.57 -10.46 -12.87
N ASP A 244 6.93 -11.56 -12.48
CA ASP A 244 5.46 -11.65 -12.52
C ASP A 244 4.84 -10.79 -11.42
N LEU A 245 3.72 -10.14 -11.73
CA LEU A 245 2.96 -9.34 -10.77
C LEU A 245 1.96 -10.23 -10.03
N LEU A 246 2.02 -10.25 -8.71
CA LEU A 246 0.89 -10.68 -7.89
C LEU A 246 0.00 -9.48 -7.61
N LEU A 247 -1.26 -9.60 -7.96
CA LEU A 247 -2.29 -8.60 -7.72
C LEU A 247 -3.25 -9.14 -6.66
N LEU A 248 -3.31 -8.44 -5.51
CA LEU A 248 -4.33 -8.65 -4.50
C LEU A 248 -5.60 -7.93 -4.96
N GLU A 249 -6.70 -8.65 -4.91
CA GLU A 249 -8.01 -8.09 -5.22
C GLU A 249 -8.99 -8.48 -4.13
N ARG A 250 -9.86 -7.54 -3.75
CA ARG A 250 -10.89 -7.77 -2.74
C ARG A 250 -12.27 -7.63 -3.34
N ARG A 251 -13.24 -8.24 -2.67
CA ARG A 251 -14.66 -7.94 -2.83
C ARG A 251 -15.24 -7.58 -1.47
N PHE A 252 -15.94 -6.46 -1.41
CA PHE A 252 -16.68 -6.05 -0.23
C PHE A 252 -18.06 -5.58 -0.65
N ARG A 253 -19.08 -6.42 -0.37
CA ARG A 253 -20.49 -6.11 -0.66
C ARG A 253 -21.36 -6.57 0.50
N LEU A 254 -22.31 -5.73 0.92
CA LEU A 254 -23.27 -6.10 1.96
C LEU A 254 -24.03 -7.41 1.64
N SER A 255 -24.29 -7.70 0.36
CA SER A 255 -24.97 -8.92 -0.08
C SER A 255 -24.08 -10.16 -0.12
N ASP A 256 -22.80 -9.99 -0.45
CA ASP A 256 -21.92 -11.10 -0.81
C ASP A 256 -20.84 -11.37 0.26
N GLY A 257 -20.78 -10.53 1.29
CA GLY A 257 -19.76 -10.56 2.32
C GLY A 257 -18.40 -10.05 1.84
N VAL A 258 -17.36 -10.46 2.55
CA VAL A 258 -15.96 -10.16 2.22
C VAL A 258 -15.35 -11.34 1.49
N GLY A 259 -14.49 -11.04 0.52
CA GLY A 259 -13.64 -12.02 -0.14
C GLY A 259 -12.37 -11.37 -0.64
N MET A 260 -11.35 -12.20 -0.86
CA MET A 260 -10.10 -11.78 -1.47
C MET A 260 -9.61 -12.84 -2.43
N ARG A 261 -8.80 -12.43 -3.40
CA ARG A 261 -8.05 -13.35 -4.25
C ARG A 261 -6.68 -12.77 -4.59
N ILE A 262 -5.77 -13.65 -4.97
CA ILE A 262 -4.47 -13.25 -5.52
C ILE A 262 -4.39 -13.77 -6.95
N ARG A 263 -4.17 -12.88 -7.91
CA ARG A 263 -3.88 -13.24 -9.31
C ARG A 263 -2.41 -13.07 -9.62
N ARG A 264 -1.85 -13.98 -10.42
CA ARG A 264 -0.52 -13.89 -11.02
C ARG A 264 -0.63 -13.46 -12.47
N ILE A 265 -0.16 -12.25 -12.76
CA ILE A 265 -0.08 -11.68 -14.11
C ILE A 265 1.37 -11.82 -14.58
N LYS A 266 1.57 -12.40 -15.76
CA LYS A 266 2.91 -12.64 -16.27
C LYS A 266 3.60 -11.35 -16.68
N ALA A 267 4.89 -11.25 -16.37
CA ALA A 267 5.72 -10.09 -16.70
C ALA A 267 5.73 -9.78 -18.20
N GLU A 268 5.81 -10.83 -19.03
CA GLU A 268 5.90 -10.75 -20.49
C GLU A 268 4.65 -10.16 -21.16
N ASP A 269 3.51 -10.25 -20.49
CA ASP A 269 2.23 -9.73 -20.99
C ASP A 269 2.05 -8.25 -20.68
N ILE A 270 2.76 -7.72 -19.66
CA ILE A 270 2.67 -6.33 -19.22
C ILE A 270 3.47 -5.43 -20.17
N ARG A 271 2.77 -4.78 -21.09
CA ARG A 271 3.35 -3.83 -22.06
C ARG A 271 2.31 -2.80 -22.52
N PRO A 272 2.74 -1.65 -23.07
CA PRO A 272 1.81 -0.63 -23.55
C PRO A 272 0.75 -1.17 -24.51
N GLY A 273 -0.51 -0.81 -24.27
CA GLY A 273 -1.66 -1.20 -25.07
C GLY A 273 -2.16 -2.65 -24.86
N ALA A 274 -1.51 -3.43 -23.98
CA ALA A 274 -2.00 -4.77 -23.66
C ALA A 274 -3.24 -4.73 -22.77
N VAL A 275 -4.07 -5.76 -22.89
CA VAL A 275 -5.09 -6.11 -21.90
C VAL A 275 -4.64 -7.43 -21.27
N VAL A 276 -4.25 -7.39 -20.01
CA VAL A 276 -3.63 -8.53 -19.31
C VAL A 276 -4.61 -9.19 -18.35
N ASP A 277 -4.51 -10.51 -18.23
CA ASP A 277 -5.22 -11.31 -17.23
C ASP A 277 -4.21 -12.27 -16.57
N GLY A 278 -4.63 -12.97 -15.53
CA GLY A 278 -3.74 -13.78 -14.71
C GLY A 278 -4.41 -15.00 -14.11
N GLU A 279 -3.58 -15.98 -13.75
CA GLU A 279 -4.02 -17.15 -13.01
C GLU A 279 -4.41 -16.77 -11.58
N VAL A 280 -5.54 -17.26 -11.09
CA VAL A 280 -5.90 -17.14 -9.67
C VAL A 280 -5.09 -18.15 -8.86
N LEU A 281 -4.23 -17.66 -7.97
CA LEU A 281 -3.40 -18.48 -7.08
C LEU A 281 -4.18 -18.94 -5.84
N MET A 282 -5.02 -18.07 -5.30
CA MET A 282 -5.87 -18.33 -4.14
C MET A 282 -7.13 -17.46 -4.25
N ASP A 283 -8.26 -18.01 -3.83
CA ASP A 283 -9.53 -17.31 -3.65
C ASP A 283 -10.07 -17.69 -2.27
N ALA A 284 -10.44 -16.69 -1.47
CA ALA A 284 -10.90 -16.88 -0.10
C ALA A 284 -12.12 -15.99 0.19
N ASP A 285 -13.02 -16.51 1.00
CA ASP A 285 -14.24 -15.86 1.44
C ASP A 285 -14.40 -15.94 2.97
N MET A 286 -15.61 -15.64 3.45
CA MET A 286 -15.98 -15.66 4.88
C MET A 286 -15.78 -17.01 5.60
N SER A 287 -15.48 -18.10 4.88
CA SER A 287 -15.05 -19.37 5.48
C SER A 287 -13.57 -19.38 5.93
N HIS A 288 -12.84 -18.29 5.66
CA HIS A 288 -11.44 -18.11 6.01
C HIS A 288 -11.23 -16.91 6.95
N GLN A 289 -10.06 -16.84 7.56
CA GLN A 289 -9.62 -15.75 8.44
C GLN A 289 -9.24 -14.52 7.64
N ILE A 290 -10.20 -13.97 6.89
CA ILE A 290 -10.02 -12.75 6.10
C ILE A 290 -10.87 -11.59 6.65
N ASP A 291 -10.58 -10.41 6.14
CA ASP A 291 -11.30 -9.17 6.39
C ASP A 291 -11.11 -8.26 5.16
N ASN A 292 -11.23 -6.94 5.28
CA ASN A 292 -10.93 -6.00 4.21
C ASN A 292 -9.44 -5.97 3.86
N MET A 293 -8.97 -6.99 3.14
CA MET A 293 -7.58 -7.13 2.72
C MET A 293 -7.21 -6.03 1.74
N GLU A 294 -6.25 -5.19 2.11
CA GLU A 294 -5.84 -4.03 1.31
C GLU A 294 -4.39 -4.17 0.85
N GLY A 295 -3.45 -4.51 1.73
CA GLY A 295 -2.02 -4.54 1.41
C GLY A 295 -1.43 -5.94 1.16
N LEU A 296 -0.43 -6.02 0.29
CA LEU A 296 0.33 -7.24 0.00
C LEU A 296 1.82 -6.96 -0.17
N ASP A 297 2.68 -7.83 0.36
CA ASP A 297 4.10 -7.83 -0.01
C ASP A 297 4.65 -9.25 -0.23
N ILE A 298 5.77 -9.33 -0.94
CA ILE A 298 6.43 -10.58 -1.31
C ILE A 298 7.86 -10.58 -0.78
N LEU A 299 8.22 -11.62 -0.03
CA LEU A 299 9.56 -11.83 0.49
C LEU A 299 10.16 -13.09 -0.13
N GLN A 300 11.34 -12.97 -0.72
CA GLN A 300 12.15 -14.13 -1.09
C GLN A 300 13.16 -14.42 0.02
N LEU A 301 12.90 -15.48 0.78
CA LEU A 301 13.78 -15.90 1.86
C LEU A 301 15.14 -16.41 1.31
N PRO A 302 16.19 -16.46 2.15
CA PRO A 302 17.54 -16.87 1.71
C PRO A 302 17.64 -18.29 1.12
N ASP A 303 16.71 -19.18 1.47
CA ASP A 303 16.59 -20.53 0.92
C ASP A 303 15.82 -20.59 -0.42
N GLY A 304 15.32 -19.44 -0.89
CA GLY A 304 14.52 -19.32 -2.11
C GLY A 304 13.01 -19.43 -1.87
N ASP A 305 12.55 -19.69 -0.64
CA ASP A 305 11.12 -19.74 -0.34
C ASP A 305 10.49 -18.36 -0.54
N ILE A 306 9.35 -18.33 -1.25
CA ILE A 306 8.57 -17.12 -1.47
C ILE A 306 7.46 -17.05 -0.44
N ARG A 307 7.50 -16.01 0.39
CA ARG A 307 6.48 -15.66 1.38
C ARG A 307 5.65 -14.50 0.86
N ILE A 308 4.34 -14.59 1.03
CA ILE A 308 3.39 -13.54 0.70
C ILE A 308 2.77 -13.09 2.02
N ILE A 309 2.98 -11.83 2.36
CA ILE A 309 2.33 -11.19 3.49
C ILE A 309 1.11 -10.42 2.98
N ILE A 310 -0.03 -10.60 3.63
CA ILE A 310 -1.27 -9.90 3.33
C ILE A 310 -1.75 -9.22 4.60
N VAL A 311 -2.17 -7.96 4.49
CA VAL A 311 -2.69 -7.18 5.62
C VAL A 311 -4.10 -6.70 5.33
N SER A 312 -4.91 -6.60 6.36
CA SER A 312 -6.24 -5.99 6.27
C SER A 312 -6.27 -4.59 6.85
N ASP A 313 -7.16 -3.80 6.30
CA ASP A 313 -7.60 -2.54 6.83
C ASP A 313 -8.85 -2.74 7.71
N ASP A 314 -8.86 -2.13 8.88
CA ASP A 314 -10.02 -2.09 9.75
C ASP A 314 -11.00 -0.94 9.43
N ASN A 315 -10.67 -0.03 8.50
CA ASN A 315 -11.37 1.25 8.24
C ASN A 315 -11.69 2.04 9.54
N HIS A 316 -10.95 1.83 10.63
CA HIS A 316 -11.33 2.25 11.99
C HIS A 316 -12.76 1.83 12.42
N SER A 317 -13.26 0.72 11.87
CA SER A 317 -14.56 0.12 12.14
C SER A 317 -14.43 -0.97 13.20
N ILE A 318 -15.34 -0.97 14.18
CA ILE A 318 -15.41 -2.02 15.22
C ILE A 318 -15.77 -3.41 14.66
N LEU A 319 -16.21 -3.50 13.40
CA LEU A 319 -16.61 -4.75 12.76
C LEU A 319 -15.48 -5.41 11.98
N GLN A 320 -14.38 -4.69 11.75
CA GLN A 320 -13.26 -5.16 10.94
C GLN A 320 -12.04 -5.36 11.83
N ARG A 321 -11.10 -6.16 11.33
CA ARG A 321 -9.94 -6.62 12.07
C ARG A 321 -8.66 -6.16 11.38
N ASN A 322 -7.66 -5.84 12.19
CA ASN A 322 -6.29 -5.69 11.74
C ASN A 322 -5.60 -7.05 11.70
N LEU A 323 -5.43 -7.59 10.50
CA LEU A 323 -4.82 -8.90 10.25
C LEU A 323 -3.48 -8.70 9.55
N MET A 324 -2.53 -9.57 9.88
CA MET A 324 -1.35 -9.83 9.06
C MET A 324 -1.23 -11.34 8.87
N LEU A 325 -1.39 -11.80 7.64
CA LEU A 325 -1.39 -13.20 7.27
C LEU A 325 -0.16 -13.50 6.42
N GLU A 326 0.36 -14.71 6.57
CA GLU A 326 1.51 -15.17 5.82
C GLU A 326 1.26 -16.49 5.12
N PHE A 327 1.59 -16.52 3.83
CA PHE A 327 1.49 -17.69 2.99
C PHE A 327 2.83 -17.98 2.34
N ARG A 328 3.09 -19.25 2.06
CA ARG A 328 4.14 -19.70 1.16
C ARG A 328 3.55 -19.93 -0.23
N LEU A 329 4.21 -19.42 -1.27
CA LEU A 329 3.86 -19.78 -2.64
C LEU A 329 4.32 -21.23 -2.93
N THR A 330 3.38 -22.09 -3.32
CA THR A 330 3.61 -23.49 -3.67
C THR A 330 3.47 -23.67 -5.19
N GLY A 331 4.45 -24.35 -5.80
CA GLY A 331 4.57 -24.43 -7.26
C GLY A 331 5.38 -23.25 -7.81
N GLY A 332 6.58 -23.54 -8.31
CA GLY A 332 7.67 -22.58 -8.54
C GLY A 332 7.38 -21.34 -9.38
N LEU A 333 8.38 -20.47 -9.41
CA LEU A 333 8.45 -19.29 -10.28
C LEU A 333 8.44 -19.68 -11.76
#